data_AF-A0A7W2PKX4-F1
#
_entry.id   AF-A0A7W2PKX4-F1
#
_cell.length_a   1.000
_cell.length_b   1.000
_cell.length_c   1.000
_cell.angle_alpha   90.00
_cell.angle_beta   90.00
_cell.angle_gamma   90.00
#
_symmetry.space_group_name_H-M   'P 1'
#
loop_
_entity.id
_entity.type
_entity.pdbx_description
1 polymer ?
#
loop_
_entity_poly.entity_id
_entity_poly.type
_entity_poly.pdbx_seq_one_letter_code
_entity_poly.pdbx_strand_id
1 'polypeptide(L)'
;MLKYFRIISVVEGLSFLAILCVTLGLISREFVSYLGMFHGVLFMFYTALSFVVANKKGWSILSWIALFLASIIPFAFIIVEIFLRKESAKQALSVA
;
A
#
# COMPACT_ATOMS: atom_id res chain seq x y z
N MET A 1 -2.50 6.40 -13.10
CA MET A 1 -3.03 6.16 -11.74
C MET A 1 -2.46 4.90 -11.10
N LEU A 2 -2.42 3.75 -11.79
CA LEU A 2 -1.86 2.53 -11.23
C LEU A 2 -0.37 2.66 -10.83
N LYS A 3 0.44 3.40 -11.62
CA LYS A 3 1.83 3.72 -11.27
C LYS A 3 1.94 4.46 -9.92
N TYR A 4 1.10 5.49 -9.71
CA TYR A 4 1.09 6.25 -8.46
C TYR A 4 0.60 5.40 -7.28
N PHE A 5 -0.43 4.58 -7.49
CA PHE A 5 -0.92 3.67 -6.47
C PHE A 5 0.14 2.65 -6.04
N ARG A 6 0.93 2.11 -6.96
CA ARG A 6 2.07 1.24 -6.64
C ARG A 6 3.10 1.93 -5.75
N ILE A 7 3.49 3.15 -6.09
CA ILE A 7 4.43 3.94 -5.27
C ILE A 7 3.87 4.13 -3.87
N ILE A 8 2.61 4.56 -3.75
CA ILE A 8 1.97 4.78 -2.45
C ILE A 8 1.85 3.47 -1.66
N SER A 9 1.49 2.35 -2.30
CA SER A 9 1.42 1.04 -1.65
C SER A 9 2.76 0.59 -1.07
N VAL A 10 3.86 0.80 -1.79
CA VAL A 10 5.20 0.45 -1.29
C VAL A 10 5.62 1.38 -0.16
N VAL A 11 5.40 2.70 -0.30
CA VAL A 11 5.77 3.68 0.73
C VAL A 11 4.94 3.48 2.01
N GLU A 12 3.65 3.17 1.88
CA GLU A 12 2.75 2.83 2.99
C GLU A 12 3.25 1.57 3.72
N GLY A 13 3.50 0.48 3.01
CA GLY A 13 4.04 -0.74 3.60
C GLY A 13 5.41 -0.56 4.28
N LEU A 14 6.30 0.24 3.69
CA LEU A 14 7.58 0.59 4.32
C LEU A 14 7.40 1.45 5.56
N SER A 15 6.46 2.40 5.56
CA SER A 15 6.16 3.21 6.74
C SER A 15 5.59 2.38 7.89
N PHE A 16 4.81 1.33 7.58
CA PHE A 16 4.34 0.37 8.58
C PHE A 16 5.50 -0.42 9.20
N LEU A 17 6.43 -0.91 8.38
CA LEU A 17 7.65 -1.56 8.88
C LEU A 17 8.48 -0.62 9.76
N ALA A 18 8.59 0.67 9.41
CA ALA A 18 9.28 1.66 10.24
C ALA A 18 8.63 1.81 11.63
N ILE A 19 7.30 1.79 11.73
CA ILE A 19 6.59 1.78 13.02
C ILE A 19 6.93 0.51 13.81
N LEU A 20 6.95 -0.66 13.16
CA LEU A 20 7.32 -1.91 13.83
C LEU A 20 8.75 -1.87 14.37
N CYS A 21 9.69 -1.23 13.66
CA CYS A 21 11.04 -1.01 14.15
C CYS A 21 11.08 -0.17 15.44
N VAL A 22 10.16 0.77 15.65
CA VAL A 22 10.02 1.48 16.94
C VAL A 22 9.60 0.50 18.04
N THR A 23 8.61 -0.36 17.76
CA THR A 23 8.12 -1.37 18.72
C THR A 23 9.21 -2.38 19.09
N LEU A 24 10.05 -2.77 18.14
CA LEU A 24 11.18 -3.70 18.33
C LEU A 24 12.41 -3.03 18.98
N GLY A 25 12.39 -1.71 19.21
CA GLY A 25 13.52 -0.98 19.80
C GLY A 25 14.68 -0.70 18.84
N LEU A 26 14.48 -0.87 17.52
CA LEU A 26 15.47 -0.54 16.49
C LEU A 26 15.48 0.95 16.13
N ILE A 27 14.37 1.65 16.40
CA ILE A 27 14.22 3.11 16.25
C ILE A 27 13.80 3.68 17.61
N SER A 28 14.32 4.88 17.97
CA SER A 28 13.96 5.54 19.22
C SER A 28 12.46 5.82 19.32
N ARG A 29 11.90 5.66 20.53
CA ARG A 29 10.49 5.93 20.82
C ARG A 29 10.08 7.38 20.59
N GLU A 30 11.03 8.33 20.59
CA GLU A 30 10.75 9.75 20.28
C GLU A 30 10.18 9.96 18.87
N PHE A 31 10.43 9.04 17.94
CA PHE A 31 9.92 9.12 16.57
C PHE A 31 8.50 8.56 16.40
N VAL A 32 7.92 7.94 17.43
CA VAL A 32 6.61 7.24 17.32
C VAL A 32 5.50 8.15 16.81
N SER A 33 5.44 9.39 17.30
CA SER A 33 4.40 10.34 16.91
C SER A 33 4.56 10.78 15.45
N TYR A 34 5.79 11.06 15.01
CA TYR A 34 6.06 11.46 13.63
C TYR A 34 5.80 10.33 12.63
N LEU A 35 6.31 9.13 12.91
CA LEU A 35 6.10 7.95 12.08
C LEU A 35 4.62 7.53 12.04
N GLY A 36 3.94 7.59 13.19
CA GLY A 36 2.51 7.30 13.30
C GLY A 36 1.66 8.25 12.46
N MET A 37 1.92 9.57 12.54
CA MET A 37 1.21 10.55 11.71
C MET A 37 1.48 10.35 10.22
N PHE A 38 2.75 10.16 9.85
CA PHE A 38 3.15 9.94 8.45
C PHE A 38 2.48 8.69 7.86
N HIS A 39 2.55 7.56 8.59
CA HIS A 39 1.90 6.32 8.19
C HIS A 39 0.37 6.47 8.11
N GLY A 40 -0.27 7.09 9.11
CA GLY A 40 -1.72 7.28 9.10
C GLY A 40 -2.23 8.07 7.89
N VAL A 41 -1.51 9.12 7.49
CA VAL A 41 -1.81 9.88 6.26
C VAL A 41 -1.63 9.01 5.01
N LEU A 42 -0.53 8.24 4.94
CA LEU A 42 -0.30 7.30 3.84
C LEU A 42 -1.38 6.22 3.75
N PHE A 43 -1.81 5.67 4.88
CA PHE A 43 -2.85 4.64 4.95
C PHE A 43 -4.20 5.14 4.44
N MET A 44 -4.58 6.38 4.78
CA MET A 44 -5.78 7.03 4.24
C MET A 44 -5.68 7.20 2.71
N PHE A 45 -4.54 7.69 2.21
CA PHE A 45 -4.32 7.81 0.77
C PHE A 45 -4.34 6.45 0.06
N TYR A 46 -3.69 5.44 0.63
CA TYR A 46 -3.69 4.08 0.12
C TYR A 46 -5.11 3.54 0.01
N THR A 47 -5.93 3.67 1.06
CA THR A 47 -7.30 3.15 1.09
C THR A 47 -8.20 3.85 0.07
N ALA A 48 -8.13 5.19 -0.02
CA ALA A 48 -8.89 5.95 -1.00
C ALA A 48 -8.49 5.61 -2.45
N LEU A 49 -7.18 5.54 -2.73
CA LEU A 49 -6.67 5.23 -4.06
C LEU A 49 -6.91 3.78 -4.45
N SER A 50 -6.78 2.83 -3.52
CA SER A 50 -7.03 1.41 -3.76
C SER A 50 -8.49 1.20 -4.18
N PHE A 51 -9.42 1.92 -3.55
CA PHE A 51 -10.85 1.89 -3.91
C PHE A 51 -11.08 2.45 -5.32
N VAL A 52 -10.52 3.62 -5.62
CA VAL A 52 -10.64 4.25 -6.94
C VAL A 52 -10.03 3.38 -8.05
N VAL A 53 -8.88 2.76 -7.79
CA VAL A 53 -8.22 1.85 -8.74
C VAL A 53 -9.03 0.58 -8.93
N ALA A 54 -9.50 -0.04 -7.84
CA ALA A 54 -10.34 -1.24 -7.90
C ALA A 54 -11.59 -1.01 -8.74
N ASN A 55 -12.31 0.09 -8.49
CA ASN A 55 -13.49 0.46 -9.26
C ASN A 55 -13.16 0.65 -10.76
N LYS A 56 -12.15 1.44 -11.09
CA LYS A 56 -11.77 1.69 -12.50
C LYS A 56 -11.26 0.47 -13.24
N LYS A 57 -10.72 -0.52 -12.53
CA LYS A 57 -10.26 -1.79 -13.10
C LYS A 57 -11.35 -2.86 -13.12
N GLY A 58 -12.54 -2.57 -12.59
CA GLY A 58 -13.61 -3.55 -12.46
C GLY A 58 -13.24 -4.71 -11.51
N TRP A 59 -12.34 -4.48 -10.55
CA TRP A 59 -12.01 -5.48 -9.56
C TRP A 59 -13.18 -5.67 -8.59
N SER A 60 -13.38 -6.90 -8.14
CA SER A 60 -14.45 -7.21 -7.18
C SER A 60 -14.21 -6.54 -5.82
N ILE A 61 -15.28 -6.36 -5.05
CA ILE A 61 -15.18 -5.86 -3.67
C ILE A 61 -14.27 -6.74 -2.80
N LEU A 62 -14.26 -8.05 -3.02
CA LEU A 62 -13.36 -8.99 -2.34
C LEU A 62 -11.89 -8.70 -2.64
N SER A 63 -11.56 -8.35 -3.88
CA SER A 63 -10.21 -7.95 -4.27
C SER A 63 -9.78 -6.66 -3.56
N TRP A 64 -10.70 -5.70 -3.42
CA TRP A 64 -10.42 -4.47 -2.67
C TRP A 64 -10.23 -4.76 -1.17
N ILE A 65 -11.09 -5.58 -0.56
CA ILE A 65 -10.94 -6.02 0.84
C ILE A 65 -9.59 -6.72 1.04
N ALA A 66 -9.17 -7.58 0.11
CA ALA A 66 -7.87 -8.24 0.17
C ALA A 66 -6.70 -7.22 0.13
N LEU A 67 -6.79 -6.18 -0.70
CA LEU A 67 -5.79 -5.09 -0.73
C LEU A 67 -5.77 -4.30 0.59
N PHE A 68 -6.94 -4.04 1.17
CA PHE A 68 -7.05 -3.36 2.45
C PHE A 68 -6.44 -4.21 3.58
N LEU A 69 -6.81 -5.49 3.70
CA LEU A 69 -6.24 -6.39 4.70
C LEU A 69 -4.72 -6.55 4.52
N ALA A 70 -4.22 -6.59 3.28
CA ALA A 70 -2.80 -6.65 3.00
C ALA A 70 -2.01 -5.41 3.47
N SER A 71 -2.64 -4.24 3.63
CA SER A 71 -1.95 -3.07 4.20
C SER A 71 -1.71 -3.15 5.71
N ILE A 72 -2.45 -4.02 6.41
CA ILE A 72 -2.34 -4.17 7.88
C ILE A 72 -1.42 -5.34 8.26
N ILE A 73 -1.08 -6.20 7.30
CA ILE A 73 -0.21 -7.37 7.52
C ILE A 73 1.24 -7.00 7.14
N PRO A 74 2.22 -7.20 8.05
CA PRO A 74 3.62 -6.93 7.74
C PRO A 74 4.07 -7.69 6.49
N PHE A 75 4.84 -7.03 5.63
CA PHE A 75 5.38 -7.58 4.37
C PHE A 75 4.35 -7.96 3.29
N ALA A 76 3.04 -7.95 3.56
CA ALA A 76 2.04 -8.31 2.54
C ALA A 76 2.00 -7.31 1.36
N PHE A 77 2.47 -6.07 1.56
CA PHE A 77 2.67 -5.09 0.48
C PHE A 77 3.60 -5.60 -0.65
N ILE A 78 4.50 -6.55 -0.37
CA ILE A 78 5.37 -7.17 -1.40
C ILE A 78 4.53 -8.01 -2.37
N ILE A 79 3.59 -8.80 -1.84
CA ILE A 79 2.66 -9.59 -2.65
C ILE A 79 1.74 -8.66 -3.46
N VAL A 80 1.26 -7.59 -2.82
CA VAL A 80 0.48 -6.54 -3.49
C VAL A 80 1.27 -5.92 -4.63
N GLU A 81 2.54 -5.58 -4.44
CA GLU A 81 3.38 -5.00 -5.49
C GLU A 81 3.59 -5.96 -6.67
N ILE A 82 3.80 -7.27 -6.41
CA ILE A 82 3.86 -8.28 -7.48
C ILE A 82 2.54 -8.33 -8.27
N PHE A 83 1.40 -8.30 -7.58
CA PHE A 83 0.08 -8.25 -8.20
C PHE A 83 -0.12 -6.99 -9.04
N LEU A 84 0.15 -5.80 -8.48
CA LEU A 84 -0.02 -4.52 -9.16
C LEU A 84 0.94 -4.36 -10.35
N ARG A 85 2.14 -4.94 -10.28
CA ARG A 85 3.08 -4.98 -11.40
C ARG A 85 2.51 -5.77 -12.59
N LYS A 86 1.87 -6.92 -12.34
CA LYS A 86 1.19 -7.71 -13.40
C LYS A 86 0.06 -6.89 -14.04
N GLU A 87 -0.74 -6.21 -13.23
CA GLU A 87 -1.83 -5.35 -13.71
C GLU A 87 -1.31 -4.13 -14.49
N SER A 88 -0.15 -3.60 -14.11
CA SER A 88 0.52 -2.52 -14.83
C SER A 88 1.07 -2.99 -16.19
N ALA A 89 1.59 -4.21 -16.27
CA ALA A 89 2.08 -4.79 -17.52
C ALA A 89 0.92 -5.07 -18.49
N LYS A 90 -0.18 -5.65 -18.01
CA LYS A 90 -1.40 -5.85 -18.81
C LYS A 90 -1.93 -4.53 -19.39
N GLN A 91 -1.91 -3.46 -18.59
CA GLN A 91 -2.33 -2.13 -19.04
C GLN A 91 -1.40 -1.53 -20.11
N ALA A 92 -0.10 -1.79 -20.03
CA ALA A 92 0.84 -1.30 -21.04
C ALA A 92 0.60 -2.01 -22.39
N LEU A 93 0.34 -3.33 -22.36
CA LEU A 93 0.05 -4.12 -23.56
C LEU A 93 -1.28 -3.73 -24.22
N SER A 94 -2.30 -3.36 -23.44
CA SER A 94 -3.61 -2.97 -24.01
C SER A 94 -3.61 -1.59 -24.68
N VAL A 95 -2.53 -0.81 -24.52
CA VAL A 95 -2.38 0.56 -25.07
C VAL A 95 -1.35 0.60 -26.21
N ALA A 96 -0.63 -0.50 -26.45
CA ALA A 96 0.30 -0.68 -27.57
C ALA A 96 -0.43 -1.29 -28.77
#